data_AF-A0A6N3HWA1-F1
#
_entry.id   AF-A0A6N3HWA1-F1
#
_cell.length_a   1.000
_cell.length_b   1.000
_cell.length_c   1.000
_cell.angle_alpha   90.00
_cell.angle_beta   90.00
_cell.angle_gamma   90.00
#
_symmetry.space_group_name_H-M   'P 1'
#
loop_
_entity.id
_entity.type
_entity.pdbx_description
1 polymer ?
#
loop_
_entity_poly.entity_id
_entity_poly.type
_entity_poly.pdbx_seq_one_letter_code
_entity_poly.pdbx_strand_id
1 'polypeptide(L)'
;MTKQENIQYTNSFATDTWTEKNNSGTGQNSSVPSKNKATYTDKDKMDIKPKAIPNDVSVYDVATYILKQIKECSTMKLHKLLYYCQAWSLVWDEKSLFPEPIEAWANGPVVRDFFNFHKGRYSISYDNMTIGNENKLSIDQKDTIDNVLKFYGDKPAQWLIDLTHTEAPWKNARKGYTSMERGNTIITNDSIAEYYSSLS
;
A
#
# COMPACT_ATOMS: atom_id res chain seq x y z
N MET A 1 29.33 35.74 11.73
CA MET A 1 29.25 35.10 13.06
C MET A 1 27.79 34.74 13.25
N THR A 2 27.41 33.49 12.97
CA THR A 2 26.01 33.05 12.94
C THR A 2 25.98 31.62 13.46
N LYS A 3 25.19 31.36 14.49
CA LYS A 3 25.16 30.05 15.17
C LYS A 3 24.40 29.03 14.33
N GLN A 4 24.86 27.79 14.38
CA GLN A 4 24.20 26.63 13.79
C GLN A 4 23.69 25.77 14.94
N GLU A 5 22.37 25.67 15.10
CA GLU A 5 21.76 24.90 16.19
C GLU A 5 21.52 23.45 15.75
N ASN A 6 22.21 22.51 16.41
CA ASN A 6 22.01 21.08 16.24
C ASN A 6 20.83 20.61 17.08
N ILE A 7 19.75 20.14 16.45
CA ILE A 7 18.67 19.44 17.15
C ILE A 7 18.94 17.93 17.08
N GLN A 8 19.25 17.34 18.23
CA GLN A 8 19.37 15.89 18.41
C GLN A 8 17.99 15.31 18.69
N TYR A 9 17.57 14.29 17.93
CA TYR A 9 16.32 13.56 18.16
C TYR A 9 16.62 12.21 18.84
N THR A 10 16.06 12.00 20.02
CA THR A 10 16.02 10.70 20.69
C THR A 10 14.64 10.08 20.51
N ASN A 11 14.58 8.89 19.91
CA ASN A 11 13.34 8.11 19.80
C ASN A 11 13.29 7.06 20.92
N SER A 12 12.37 7.21 21.87
CA SER A 12 11.93 6.10 22.72
C SER A 12 10.74 5.39 22.07
N PHE A 13 10.75 4.05 22.10
CA PHE A 13 9.61 3.24 21.69
C PHE A 13 9.00 2.60 22.94
N ALA A 14 7.75 2.93 23.24
CA ALA A 14 6.93 2.17 24.18
C ALA A 14 6.29 0.97 23.46
N THR A 15 6.19 -0.16 24.16
CA THR A 15 5.58 -1.40 23.66
C THR A 15 4.34 -1.75 24.47
N ASP A 16 3.16 -1.63 23.88
CA ASP A 16 1.90 -2.00 24.53
C ASP A 16 1.29 -3.26 23.91
N THR A 17 0.78 -4.13 24.77
CA THR A 17 0.14 -5.41 24.45
C THR A 17 -1.38 -5.29 24.57
N TRP A 18 -2.12 -6.00 23.70
CA TRP A 18 -3.59 -5.99 23.68
C TRP A 18 -4.17 -7.34 24.12
N THR A 19 -5.31 -7.30 24.82
CA THR A 19 -6.14 -8.46 25.15
C THR A 19 -7.60 -8.18 24.79
N GLU A 20 -8.30 -9.17 24.23
CA GLU A 20 -9.68 -9.04 23.73
C GLU A 20 -10.73 -9.45 24.77
N LYS A 21 -11.94 -8.90 24.64
CA LYS A 21 -13.17 -9.41 25.26
C LYS A 21 -14.34 -9.34 24.27
N ASN A 22 -15.04 -10.46 24.11
CA ASN A 22 -16.24 -10.60 23.28
C ASN A 22 -17.53 -10.34 24.08
N ASN A 23 -18.64 -10.01 23.40
CA ASN A 23 -19.98 -10.09 23.98
C ASN A 23 -21.06 -10.42 22.91
N SER A 24 -22.25 -10.86 23.34
CA SER A 24 -23.29 -11.49 22.50
C SER A 24 -24.71 -10.92 22.73
N GLY A 25 -25.66 -11.15 21.80
CA GLY A 25 -27.06 -10.70 21.90
C GLY A 25 -27.97 -11.19 20.75
N THR A 26 -29.29 -11.28 20.96
CA THR A 26 -30.27 -12.09 20.16
C THR A 26 -31.60 -11.36 19.85
N GLY A 27 -32.36 -11.76 18.80
CA GLY A 27 -33.73 -11.24 18.52
C GLY A 27 -34.39 -11.72 17.20
N GLN A 28 -35.75 -11.71 17.10
CA GLN A 28 -36.57 -12.46 16.10
C GLN A 28 -38.01 -11.87 15.91
N ASN A 29 -38.90 -12.20 14.94
CA ASN A 29 -38.86 -12.87 13.60
C ASN A 29 -40.30 -13.02 12.98
N SER A 30 -40.58 -12.63 11.72
CA SER A 30 -41.82 -12.97 10.93
C SER A 30 -41.64 -12.68 9.42
N SER A 31 -41.63 -13.67 8.50
CA SER A 31 -42.77 -14.39 7.86
C SER A 31 -43.71 -13.48 7.04
N VAL A 32 -44.13 -13.77 5.79
CA VAL A 32 -44.02 -14.92 4.84
C VAL A 32 -44.43 -14.40 3.41
N PRO A 33 -44.17 -15.00 2.19
CA PRO A 33 -44.35 -16.41 1.78
C PRO A 33 -43.25 -16.98 0.83
N SER A 34 -43.55 -17.27 -0.47
CA SER A 34 -42.74 -18.05 -1.43
C SER A 34 -43.19 -17.92 -2.91
N LYS A 35 -42.24 -18.01 -3.86
CA LYS A 35 -42.37 -18.79 -5.11
C LYS A 35 -41.07 -19.56 -5.41
N ASN A 36 -41.23 -20.84 -5.77
CA ASN A 36 -40.24 -21.86 -6.19
C ASN A 36 -39.15 -21.37 -7.19
N LYS A 37 -37.99 -22.02 -7.38
CA LYS A 37 -37.24 -23.09 -6.67
C LYS A 37 -35.82 -23.14 -7.30
N ALA A 38 -34.77 -23.19 -6.50
CA ALA A 38 -33.48 -23.77 -6.88
C ALA A 38 -32.81 -24.30 -5.60
N THR A 39 -32.45 -25.59 -5.58
CA THR A 39 -31.92 -26.26 -4.38
C THR A 39 -30.42 -26.04 -4.26
N TYR A 40 -30.00 -25.34 -3.21
CA TYR A 40 -28.60 -25.31 -2.74
C TYR A 40 -28.59 -25.76 -1.29
N THR A 41 -27.69 -26.68 -0.94
CA THR A 41 -27.60 -27.29 0.39
C THR A 41 -26.71 -26.46 1.32
N ASP A 42 -27.16 -26.20 2.55
CA ASP A 42 -26.44 -25.44 3.59
C ASP A 42 -25.16 -26.15 4.09
N LYS A 43 -24.11 -26.20 3.27
CA LYS A 43 -22.75 -26.61 3.69
C LYS A 43 -21.62 -25.68 3.22
N ASP A 44 -21.88 -24.77 2.29
CA ASP A 44 -20.84 -23.93 1.67
C ASP A 44 -20.74 -22.51 2.24
N LYS A 45 -20.90 -22.36 3.57
CA LYS A 45 -20.40 -21.17 4.28
C LYS A 45 -18.92 -21.35 4.60
N MET A 46 -18.08 -21.36 3.57
CA MET A 46 -16.65 -21.08 3.73
C MET A 46 -16.43 -19.59 3.83
N ASP A 47 -15.68 -19.16 4.84
CA ASP A 47 -15.20 -17.78 4.99
C ASP A 47 -14.36 -17.38 3.77
N ILE A 48 -14.93 -16.52 2.90
CA ILE A 48 -14.15 -15.87 1.84
C ILE A 48 -13.31 -14.76 2.47
N LYS A 49 -12.23 -15.16 3.15
CA LYS A 49 -11.01 -14.36 3.11
C LYS A 49 -10.49 -14.42 1.68
N PRO A 50 -10.07 -13.30 1.05
CA PRO A 50 -9.47 -13.33 -0.27
C PRO A 50 -8.14 -14.09 -0.19
N LYS A 51 -8.21 -15.38 -0.52
CA LYS A 51 -7.05 -16.24 -0.71
C LYS A 51 -6.38 -15.77 -1.99
N ALA A 52 -5.18 -15.20 -1.88
CA ALA A 52 -4.41 -14.71 -3.02
C ALA A 52 -4.42 -15.74 -4.16
N ILE A 53 -4.89 -15.33 -5.34
CA ILE A 53 -4.91 -16.20 -6.52
C ILE A 53 -3.45 -16.44 -6.92
N PRO A 54 -2.98 -17.69 -7.09
CA PRO A 54 -1.54 -17.97 -7.23
C PRO A 54 -0.81 -17.28 -8.40
N ASN A 55 -1.55 -16.71 -9.37
CA ASN A 55 -1.01 -16.05 -10.55
C ASN A 55 -1.04 -14.52 -10.51
N ASP A 56 -1.62 -13.89 -9.48
CA ASP A 56 -1.66 -12.43 -9.41
C ASP A 56 -0.25 -11.87 -9.10
N VAL A 57 0.00 -10.67 -9.64
CA VAL A 57 1.19 -9.86 -9.35
C VAL A 57 1.04 -9.27 -7.95
N SER A 58 2.07 -9.46 -7.14
CA SER A 58 2.16 -8.92 -5.78
C SER A 58 3.02 -7.66 -5.73
N VAL A 59 2.88 -6.87 -4.65
CA VAL A 59 3.78 -5.74 -4.35
C VAL A 59 5.25 -6.18 -4.33
N TYR A 60 5.54 -7.42 -3.96
CA TYR A 60 6.90 -7.97 -3.93
C TYR A 60 7.47 -8.14 -5.33
N ASP A 61 6.67 -8.63 -6.29
CA ASP A 61 7.08 -8.80 -7.68
C ASP A 61 7.43 -7.44 -8.32
N VAL A 62 6.61 -6.42 -8.05
CA VAL A 62 6.83 -5.02 -8.45
C VAL A 62 8.07 -4.44 -7.77
N ALA A 63 8.24 -4.66 -6.47
CA ALA A 63 9.42 -4.20 -5.72
C ALA A 63 10.72 -4.85 -6.20
N THR A 64 10.71 -6.14 -6.54
CA THR A 64 11.84 -6.83 -7.19
C THR A 64 12.20 -6.14 -8.50
N TYR A 65 11.22 -5.83 -9.35
CA TYR A 65 11.47 -5.16 -10.62
C TYR A 65 12.03 -3.74 -10.47
N ILE A 66 11.46 -2.93 -9.58
CA ILE A 66 11.98 -1.59 -9.27
C ILE A 66 13.46 -1.67 -8.86
N LEU A 67 13.79 -2.57 -7.92
CA LEU A 67 15.17 -2.76 -7.46
C LEU A 67 16.07 -3.36 -8.54
N LYS A 68 15.55 -4.14 -9.50
CA LYS A 68 16.33 -4.63 -10.65
C LYS A 68 16.87 -3.47 -11.49
N GLN A 69 16.06 -2.42 -11.67
CA GLN A 69 16.44 -1.21 -12.39
C GLN A 69 17.37 -0.32 -11.56
N ILE A 70 16.99 0.05 -10.32
CA ILE A 70 17.71 1.07 -9.52
C ILE A 70 18.75 0.51 -8.53
N LYS A 71 18.93 -0.81 -8.48
CA LYS A 71 19.83 -1.61 -7.62
C LYS A 71 19.53 -1.57 -6.12
N GLU A 72 19.51 -0.39 -5.51
CA GLU A 72 19.25 -0.20 -4.08
C GLU A 72 18.56 1.15 -3.84
N CYS A 73 17.66 1.20 -2.86
CA CYS A 73 17.17 2.47 -2.33
C CYS A 73 16.76 2.36 -0.85
N SER A 74 16.45 3.50 -0.22
CA SER A 74 15.83 3.48 1.11
C SER A 74 14.44 2.84 1.04
N THR A 75 14.06 2.11 2.09
CA THR A 75 12.73 1.46 2.16
C THR A 75 11.58 2.49 2.09
N MET A 76 11.83 3.70 2.57
CA MET A 76 10.94 4.86 2.44
C MET A 76 10.74 5.28 0.97
N LYS A 77 11.82 5.37 0.18
CA LYS A 77 11.75 5.68 -1.26
C LYS A 77 11.01 4.58 -2.02
N LEU A 78 11.29 3.31 -1.72
CA LEU A 78 10.62 2.19 -2.38
C LEU A 78 9.10 2.21 -2.16
N HIS A 79 8.62 2.49 -0.95
CA HIS A 79 7.18 2.66 -0.70
C HIS A 79 6.54 3.78 -1.52
N LYS A 80 7.26 4.88 -1.78
CA LYS A 80 6.78 5.97 -2.62
C LYS A 80 6.73 5.56 -4.09
N LEU A 81 7.78 4.92 -4.59
CA LEU A 81 7.81 4.40 -5.95
C LEU A 81 6.70 3.38 -6.20
N LEU A 82 6.44 2.46 -5.25
CA LEU A 82 5.32 1.52 -5.31
C LEU A 82 3.96 2.23 -5.40
N TYR A 83 3.75 3.29 -4.60
CA TYR A 83 2.53 4.10 -4.67
C TYR A 83 2.38 4.81 -6.03
N TYR A 84 3.44 5.41 -6.58
CA TYR A 84 3.35 6.05 -7.91
C TYR A 84 3.15 5.00 -9.03
N CYS A 85 3.74 3.81 -8.94
CA CYS A 85 3.50 2.73 -9.91
C CYS A 85 2.03 2.26 -9.86
N GLN A 86 1.46 2.11 -8.66
CA GLN A 86 0.04 1.83 -8.47
C GLN A 86 -0.84 2.95 -9.04
N ALA A 87 -0.50 4.21 -8.77
CA ALA A 87 -1.27 5.37 -9.24
C ALA A 87 -1.32 5.48 -10.77
N TRP A 88 -0.18 5.34 -11.44
CA TRP A 88 -0.12 5.47 -12.89
C TRP A 88 -0.68 4.24 -13.62
N SER A 89 -0.58 3.03 -13.06
CA SER A 89 -1.28 1.85 -13.63
C SER A 89 -2.81 1.98 -13.53
N LEU A 90 -3.33 2.58 -12.46
CA LEU A 90 -4.77 2.87 -12.34
C LEU A 90 -5.27 3.88 -13.39
N VAL A 91 -4.41 4.76 -13.90
CA VAL A 91 -4.78 5.78 -14.92
C VAL A 91 -4.52 5.29 -16.35
N TRP A 92 -3.39 4.64 -16.61
CA TRP A 92 -3.01 4.21 -17.96
C TRP A 92 -3.56 2.83 -18.33
N ASP A 93 -3.62 1.90 -17.37
CA ASP A 93 -4.00 0.49 -17.58
C ASP A 93 -5.42 0.18 -17.07
N GLU A 94 -6.09 1.18 -16.46
CA GLU A 94 -7.37 1.11 -15.73
C GLU A 94 -7.41 -0.01 -14.66
N LYS A 95 -6.24 -0.39 -14.12
CA LYS A 95 -6.08 -1.58 -13.26
C LYS A 95 -5.15 -1.34 -12.07
N SER A 96 -5.38 -2.13 -11.03
CA SER A 96 -4.46 -2.23 -9.89
C SER A 96 -3.19 -2.95 -10.34
N LEU A 97 -2.01 -2.37 -10.11
CA LEU A 97 -0.74 -3.02 -10.43
C LEU A 97 -0.46 -4.21 -9.49
N PHE A 98 -0.86 -4.07 -8.23
CA PHE A 98 -0.82 -5.10 -7.20
C PHE A 98 -2.04 -4.99 -6.26
N PRO A 99 -2.43 -6.05 -5.52
CA PRO A 99 -3.62 -6.05 -4.66
C PRO A 99 -3.39 -5.57 -3.22
N GLU A 100 -2.14 -5.50 -2.73
CA GLU A 100 -1.86 -5.16 -1.33
C GLU A 100 -2.23 -3.71 -0.98
N PRO A 101 -2.91 -3.48 0.17
CA PRO A 101 -3.42 -2.16 0.51
C PRO A 101 -2.32 -1.15 0.84
N ILE A 102 -2.48 0.07 0.30
CA ILE A 102 -1.66 1.23 0.62
C ILE A 102 -2.32 2.02 1.74
N GLU A 103 -1.58 2.31 2.81
CA GLU A 103 -2.05 3.08 3.95
C GLU A 103 -1.40 4.46 4.03
N ALA A 104 -2.14 5.43 4.56
CA ALA A 104 -1.75 6.83 4.62
C ALA A 104 -0.89 7.14 5.87
N TRP A 105 0.38 6.77 5.84
CA TRP A 105 1.24 6.91 7.03
C TRP A 105 1.80 8.33 7.20
N ALA A 106 2.34 8.63 8.39
CA ALA A 106 2.91 9.94 8.74
C ALA A 106 3.95 10.45 7.71
N ASN A 107 4.79 9.55 7.19
CA ASN A 107 5.79 9.85 6.17
C ASN A 107 5.28 9.53 4.74
N GLY A 108 3.99 9.76 4.47
CA GLY A 108 3.37 9.48 3.16
C GLY A 108 2.84 8.04 3.04
N PRO A 109 2.38 7.62 1.83
CA PRO A 109 1.84 6.28 1.59
C PRO A 109 2.84 5.16 1.86
N VAL A 110 2.35 4.04 2.40
CA VAL A 110 3.10 2.82 2.77
C VAL A 110 2.25 1.58 2.48
N VAL A 111 2.80 0.59 1.77
CA VAL A 111 2.16 -0.73 1.62
C VAL A 111 2.43 -1.57 2.86
N ARG A 112 1.40 -1.91 3.65
CA ARG A 112 1.59 -2.50 4.99
C ARG A 112 2.37 -3.82 4.96
N ASP A 113 2.04 -4.71 4.03
CA ASP A 113 2.66 -6.03 3.99
C ASP A 113 4.12 -5.97 3.58
N PHE A 114 4.44 -5.13 2.58
CA PHE A 114 5.82 -4.85 2.19
C PHE A 114 6.64 -4.22 3.34
N PHE A 115 6.03 -3.34 4.15
CA PHE A 115 6.67 -2.81 5.36
C PHE A 115 7.00 -3.92 6.36
N ASN A 116 6.09 -4.88 6.58
CA ASN A 116 6.33 -5.98 7.52
C ASN A 116 7.52 -6.86 7.09
N PHE A 117 7.72 -7.06 5.79
CA PHE A 117 8.86 -7.81 5.23
C PHE A 117 10.22 -7.14 5.47
N HIS A 118 10.33 -5.82 5.29
CA HIS A 118 11.61 -5.10 5.47
C HIS A 118 11.79 -4.45 6.83
N LYS A 119 10.80 -4.53 7.73
CA LYS A 119 10.80 -3.91 9.06
C LYS A 119 12.14 -4.04 9.78
N GLY A 120 12.73 -2.91 10.15
CA GLY A 120 14.05 -2.83 10.78
C GLY A 120 15.20 -2.55 9.81
N ARG A 121 14.96 -2.54 8.49
CA ARG A 121 15.93 -2.15 7.46
C ARG A 121 15.64 -0.73 6.95
N TYR A 122 16.70 0.08 6.83
CA TYR A 122 16.62 1.45 6.29
C TYR A 122 16.76 1.51 4.76
N SER A 123 17.51 0.56 4.18
CA SER A 123 17.61 0.33 2.73
C SER A 123 17.33 -1.13 2.39
N ILE A 124 17.11 -1.38 1.09
CA ILE A 124 16.96 -2.71 0.53
C ILE A 124 17.53 -2.70 -0.90
N SER A 125 18.40 -3.66 -1.18
CA SER A 125 18.93 -3.92 -2.52
C SER A 125 18.19 -5.04 -3.23
N TYR A 126 18.36 -5.15 -4.55
CA TYR A 126 17.85 -6.26 -5.35
C TYR A 126 18.26 -7.63 -4.76
N ASP A 127 19.51 -7.79 -4.36
CA ASP A 127 20.05 -9.04 -3.80
C ASP A 127 19.45 -9.41 -2.42
N ASN A 128 18.77 -8.47 -1.75
CA ASN A 128 18.06 -8.72 -0.50
C ASN A 128 16.56 -9.07 -0.72
N MET A 129 16.07 -8.99 -1.95
CA MET A 129 14.68 -9.27 -2.29
C MET A 129 14.48 -10.76 -2.57
N THR A 130 14.08 -11.52 -1.55
CA THR A 130 14.03 -12.99 -1.61
C THR A 130 12.65 -13.59 -1.92
N ILE A 131 11.61 -12.77 -2.04
CA ILE A 131 10.20 -13.24 -2.08
C ILE A 131 9.37 -12.77 -3.29
N GLY A 132 9.87 -11.83 -4.10
CA GLY A 132 9.21 -11.39 -5.33
C GLY A 132 9.88 -11.94 -6.59
N ASN A 133 9.10 -12.18 -7.64
CA ASN A 133 9.51 -12.70 -8.94
C ASN A 133 9.06 -11.74 -10.06
N GLU A 134 9.98 -10.93 -10.56
CA GLU A 134 9.72 -9.92 -11.61
C GLU A 134 9.33 -10.52 -12.97
N ASN A 135 9.48 -11.84 -13.15
CA ASN A 135 9.06 -12.54 -14.36
C ASN A 135 7.54 -12.79 -14.41
N LYS A 136 6.82 -12.55 -13.31
CA LYS A 136 5.34 -12.52 -13.28
C LYS A 136 4.75 -11.28 -13.96
N LEU A 137 5.47 -10.16 -13.96
CA LEU A 137 5.00 -8.91 -14.55
C LEU A 137 4.87 -9.04 -16.07
N SER A 138 3.74 -8.61 -16.63
CA SER A 138 3.54 -8.47 -18.08
C SER A 138 4.46 -7.40 -18.67
N ILE A 139 4.46 -7.26 -20.00
CA ILE A 139 5.20 -6.20 -20.70
C ILE A 139 4.63 -4.84 -20.30
N ASP A 140 3.32 -4.66 -20.45
CA ASP A 140 2.60 -3.41 -20.13
C ASP A 140 2.85 -2.96 -18.67
N GLN A 141 2.83 -3.89 -17.70
CA GLN A 141 3.13 -3.58 -16.30
C GLN A 141 4.58 -3.12 -16.09
N LYS A 142 5.54 -3.68 -16.84
CA LYS A 142 6.94 -3.26 -16.80
C LYS A 142 7.11 -1.88 -17.44
N ASP A 143 6.47 -1.64 -18.58
CA ASP A 143 6.47 -0.34 -19.26
C ASP A 143 5.88 0.77 -18.38
N THR A 144 4.80 0.50 -17.64
CA THR A 144 4.25 1.42 -16.64
C THR A 144 5.26 1.71 -15.52
N ILE A 145 5.91 0.68 -14.95
CA ILE A 145 6.93 0.87 -13.90
C ILE A 145 8.14 1.66 -14.44
N ASP A 146 8.65 1.34 -15.61
CA ASP A 146 9.82 1.99 -16.19
C ASP A 146 9.55 3.46 -16.55
N ASN A 147 8.34 3.80 -17.01
CA ASN A 147 7.91 5.19 -17.20
C ASN A 147 7.82 5.97 -15.87
N VAL A 148 7.33 5.34 -14.79
CA VAL A 148 7.36 5.94 -13.45
C VAL A 148 8.80 6.14 -12.96
N LEU A 149 9.68 5.15 -13.13
CA LEU A 149 11.08 5.27 -12.73
C LEU A 149 11.83 6.35 -13.51
N LYS A 150 11.51 6.56 -14.79
CA LYS A 150 12.08 7.64 -15.62
C LYS A 150 11.85 9.05 -15.04
N PHE A 151 10.75 9.28 -14.31
CA PHE A 151 10.46 10.57 -13.67
C PHE A 151 10.80 10.59 -12.17
N TYR A 152 10.35 9.59 -11.42
CA TYR A 152 10.45 9.54 -9.95
C TYR A 152 11.71 8.81 -9.46
N GLY A 153 12.32 7.95 -10.28
CA GLY A 153 13.39 7.04 -9.90
C GLY A 153 14.66 7.74 -9.38
N ASP A 154 15.06 8.86 -9.97
CA ASP A 154 16.23 9.63 -9.52
C ASP A 154 15.94 10.60 -8.36
N LYS A 155 14.67 10.78 -7.98
CA LYS A 155 14.29 11.75 -6.95
C LYS A 155 14.74 11.28 -5.55
N PRO A 156 15.19 12.19 -4.66
CA PRO A 156 15.47 11.85 -3.26
C PRO A 156 14.23 11.35 -2.52
N ALA A 157 14.42 10.53 -1.49
CA ALA A 157 13.32 10.04 -0.65
C ALA A 157 12.48 11.19 -0.05
N GLN A 158 13.15 12.26 0.42
CA GLN A 158 12.47 13.43 0.98
C GLN A 158 11.55 14.11 -0.04
N TRP A 159 12.04 14.34 -1.26
CA TRP A 159 11.25 14.96 -2.33
C TRP A 159 9.97 14.17 -2.64
N LEU A 160 10.06 12.83 -2.62
CA LEU A 160 8.90 11.96 -2.82
C LEU A 160 7.92 11.99 -1.64
N ILE A 161 8.40 12.17 -0.40
CA ILE A 161 7.54 12.38 0.79
C ILE A 161 6.82 13.72 0.66
N ASP A 162 7.57 14.81 0.43
CA ASP A 162 7.06 16.17 0.30
C ASP A 162 5.98 16.24 -0.77
N LEU A 163 6.21 15.63 -1.94
CA LEU A 163 5.21 15.53 -3.00
C LEU A 163 3.94 14.82 -2.51
N THR A 164 4.03 13.62 -1.94
CA THR A 164 2.82 12.90 -1.43
C THR A 164 2.06 13.66 -0.34
N HIS A 165 2.72 14.53 0.41
CA HIS A 165 2.07 15.38 1.42
C HIS A 165 1.24 16.51 0.79
N THR A 166 1.50 16.87 -0.47
CA THR A 166 0.68 17.81 -1.26
C THR A 166 -0.55 17.17 -1.93
N GLU A 167 -0.64 15.84 -1.99
CA GLU A 167 -1.64 15.13 -2.78
C GLU A 167 -2.95 14.86 -2.03
N ALA A 168 -4.08 14.94 -2.74
CA ALA A 168 -5.40 14.76 -2.14
C ALA A 168 -5.65 13.35 -1.54
N PRO A 169 -5.24 12.22 -2.16
CA PRO A 169 -5.57 10.88 -1.66
C PRO A 169 -4.98 10.64 -0.27
N TRP A 170 -3.70 10.94 -0.08
CA TRP A 170 -3.01 10.81 1.21
C TRP A 170 -3.59 11.77 2.27
N LYS A 171 -3.78 13.05 1.92
CA LYS A 171 -4.38 14.05 2.85
C LYS A 171 -5.77 13.66 3.31
N ASN A 172 -6.61 13.14 2.40
CA ASN A 172 -7.97 12.72 2.70
C ASN A 172 -7.99 11.51 3.63
N ALA A 173 -7.17 10.48 3.34
CA ALA A 173 -7.05 9.29 4.19
C ALA A 173 -6.42 9.59 5.56
N ARG A 174 -5.67 10.69 5.72
CA ARG A 174 -5.13 11.16 7.01
C ARG A 174 -6.00 12.13 7.80
N LYS A 175 -7.23 12.42 7.38
CA LYS A 175 -8.15 13.23 8.18
C LYS A 175 -8.37 12.59 9.56
N GLY A 176 -8.15 13.36 10.62
CA GLY A 176 -8.31 12.92 12.02
C GLY A 176 -7.02 12.47 12.72
N TYR A 177 -5.93 12.20 12.00
CA TYR A 177 -4.64 11.84 12.60
C TYR A 177 -3.80 13.07 12.96
N THR A 178 -2.98 12.96 14.01
CA THR A 178 -1.93 13.97 14.27
C THR A 178 -0.73 13.79 13.33
N SER A 179 0.16 14.79 13.25
CA SER A 179 1.31 14.76 12.32
C SER A 179 2.25 13.57 12.54
N MET A 180 2.47 13.16 13.79
CA MET A 180 3.39 12.07 14.16
C MET A 180 2.70 10.71 14.31
N GLU A 181 1.37 10.67 14.31
CA GLU A 181 0.61 9.44 14.47
C GLU A 181 0.74 8.57 13.22
N ARG A 182 1.13 7.30 13.41
CA ARG A 182 1.52 6.41 12.31
C ARG A 182 0.49 6.40 11.18
N GLY A 183 -0.80 6.26 11.48
CA GLY A 183 -1.86 6.05 10.50
C GLY A 183 -2.06 4.58 10.15
N ASN A 184 -3.32 4.20 9.87
CA ASN A 184 -3.68 2.89 9.32
C ASN A 184 -4.89 2.94 8.36
N THR A 185 -5.39 4.13 8.01
CA THR A 185 -6.44 4.28 6.99
C THR A 185 -5.88 3.96 5.60
N ILE A 186 -6.61 3.15 4.85
CA ILE A 186 -6.31 2.78 3.47
C ILE A 186 -6.56 3.97 2.54
N ILE A 187 -5.63 4.24 1.63
CA ILE A 187 -5.85 5.11 0.48
C ILE A 187 -6.50 4.25 -0.61
N THR A 188 -7.76 4.53 -0.96
CA THR A 188 -8.49 3.69 -1.91
C THR A 188 -7.99 3.89 -3.33
N ASN A 189 -7.98 2.82 -4.13
CA ASN A 189 -7.62 2.89 -5.56
C ASN A 189 -8.45 3.95 -6.29
N ASP A 190 -9.76 4.01 -6.04
CA ASP A 190 -10.66 5.01 -6.61
C ASP A 190 -10.19 6.44 -6.33
N SER A 191 -9.80 6.74 -5.08
CA SER A 191 -9.31 8.08 -4.71
C SER A 191 -7.96 8.43 -5.35
N ILE A 192 -7.12 7.42 -5.62
CA ILE A 192 -5.85 7.58 -6.34
C ILE A 192 -6.15 7.85 -7.82
N ALA A 193 -6.97 7.01 -8.46
CA ALA A 193 -7.36 7.13 -9.85
C ALA A 193 -8.02 8.49 -10.14
N GLU A 194 -9.04 8.88 -9.36
CA GLU A 194 -9.73 10.18 -9.48
C GLU A 194 -8.74 11.35 -9.42
N TYR A 195 -7.78 11.31 -8.50
CA TYR A 195 -6.78 12.37 -8.37
C TYR A 195 -5.82 12.42 -9.56
N TYR A 196 -5.21 11.30 -9.96
CA TYR A 196 -4.21 11.29 -11.02
C TYR A 196 -4.82 11.46 -12.43
N SER A 197 -6.03 10.95 -12.69
CA SER A 197 -6.77 11.24 -13.93
C SER A 197 -7.16 12.71 -14.07
N SER A 198 -7.14 13.50 -12.99
CA SER A 198 -7.33 14.96 -13.05
C SER A 198 -6.04 15.74 -13.40
N LEU A 199 -4.89 15.05 -13.49
CA LEU A 199 -3.57 15.62 -13.76
C LEU A 199 -2.98 15.20 -15.12
N SER A 200 -3.59 14.23 -15.80
CA SER A 200 -3.19 13.66 -17.09
C SER A 200 -3.90 14.30 -18.27
#